data_AF-A0A960T7T9-F1
#
_entry.id   AF-A0A960T7T9-F1
#
_cell.length_a   1.000
_cell.length_b   1.000
_cell.length_c   1.000
_cell.angle_alpha   90.00
_cell.angle_beta   90.00
_cell.angle_gamma   90.00
#
_symmetry.space_group_name_H-M   'P 1'
#
loop_
_entity.id
_entity.type
_entity.pdbx_description
1 polymer ?
#
loop_
_entity_poly.entity_id
_entity_poly.type
_entity_poly.pdbx_seq_one_letter_code
_entity_poly.pdbx_strand_id
1 'polypeptide(L)'
;MVELIRKALHDGVSAIEQLLEEQKISFIHEVGDLLARTFAKGNKVIIAGNGGSLCDASHFAEELTGFFRSYRQALPAIALSEPGHLTCVGNDAGFEEVFSRGVEAYGKVDDVFI
;
A
#
# COMPACT_ATOMS: atom_id res chain seq x y z
N MET A 1 7.20 -13.58 -29.93
CA MET A 1 7.36 -13.95 -28.50
C MET A 1 8.64 -13.35 -27.89
N VAL A 2 9.84 -13.68 -28.40
CA VAL A 2 11.11 -13.13 -27.85
C VAL A 2 11.15 -11.60 -27.84
N GLU A 3 10.63 -10.94 -28.87
CA GLU A 3 10.57 -9.46 -28.91
C GLU A 3 9.62 -8.88 -27.85
N LEU A 4 8.50 -9.55 -27.57
CA LEU A 4 7.57 -9.12 -26.51
C LEU A 4 8.23 -9.21 -25.14
N ILE A 5 8.98 -10.28 -24.88
CA ILE A 5 9.74 -10.46 -23.64
C ILE A 5 10.78 -9.33 -23.50
N ARG A 6 11.56 -9.06 -24.57
CA ARG A 6 12.55 -7.98 -24.55
C ARG A 6 11.90 -6.62 -24.30
N LYS A 7 10.76 -6.36 -24.93
CA LYS A 7 10.00 -5.12 -24.71
C LYS A 7 9.55 -4.99 -23.25
N ALA A 8 8.95 -6.02 -22.67
CA ALA A 8 8.49 -5.99 -21.27
C ALA A 8 9.64 -5.74 -20.29
N LEU A 9 10.81 -6.33 -20.53
CA LEU A 9 12.00 -6.09 -19.72
C LEU A 9 12.51 -4.64 -19.86
N HIS A 10 12.54 -4.09 -21.07
CA HIS A 10 12.91 -2.69 -21.28
C HIS A 10 11.91 -1.73 -20.64
N ASP A 11 10.60 -2.00 -20.76
CA ASP A 11 9.55 -1.20 -20.14
C ASP A 11 9.74 -1.17 -18.60
N GLY A 12 10.08 -2.31 -17.98
CA GLY A 12 10.39 -2.41 -16.56
C GLY A 12 11.66 -1.65 -16.13
N VAL A 13 12.76 -1.77 -16.90
CA VAL A 13 13.98 -1.01 -16.63
C VAL A 13 13.72 0.49 -16.73
N SER A 14 13.02 0.94 -17.78
CA SER A 14 12.70 2.35 -17.97
C SER A 14 11.84 2.90 -16.83
N ALA A 15 10.88 2.11 -16.32
CA ALA A 15 10.08 2.50 -15.17
C ALA A 15 10.94 2.67 -13.89
N ILE A 16 11.94 1.81 -13.68
CA ILE A 16 12.87 1.94 -12.54
C ILE A 16 13.81 3.14 -12.71
N GLU A 17 14.37 3.35 -13.91
CA GLU A 17 15.24 4.49 -14.20
C GLU A 17 14.53 5.81 -13.96
N GLN A 18 13.25 5.89 -14.33
CA GLN A 18 12.41 7.05 -14.04
C GLN A 18 12.31 7.36 -12.54
N LEU A 19 12.39 6.38 -11.64
CA LEU A 19 12.35 6.63 -10.20
C LEU A 19 13.60 7.36 -9.68
N LEU A 20 14.67 7.45 -10.48
CA LEU A 20 15.89 8.19 -10.14
C LEU A 20 15.74 9.70 -10.32
N GLU A 21 14.64 10.18 -10.90
CA GLU A 21 14.35 11.62 -10.95
C GLU A 21 14.23 12.18 -9.54
N GLU A 22 14.92 13.31 -9.27
CA GLU A 22 15.00 13.94 -7.94
C GLU A 22 13.62 14.15 -7.30
N GLN A 23 12.61 14.53 -8.09
CA GLN A 23 11.25 14.72 -7.59
C GLN A 23 10.64 13.42 -7.02
N LYS A 24 10.87 12.27 -7.68
CA LYS A 24 10.34 10.97 -7.24
C LYS A 24 11.13 10.46 -6.04
N ILE A 25 12.45 10.66 -6.01
CA ILE A 25 13.28 10.36 -4.83
C ILE A 25 12.80 11.18 -3.62
N SER A 26 12.60 12.50 -3.79
CA SER A 26 12.10 13.38 -2.73
C SER A 26 10.75 12.91 -2.21
N PHE A 27 9.82 12.57 -3.12
CA PHE A 27 8.51 12.05 -2.74
C PHE A 27 8.61 10.76 -1.93
N ILE A 28 9.41 9.78 -2.37
CA ILE A 28 9.63 8.52 -1.64
C ILE A 28 10.21 8.80 -0.24
N HIS A 29 11.18 9.71 -0.14
CA HIS A 29 11.76 10.11 1.13
C HIS A 29 10.71 10.75 2.06
N GLU A 30 9.94 11.72 1.57
CA GLU A 30 8.90 12.42 2.32
C GLU A 30 7.80 11.47 2.84
N VAL A 31 7.38 10.51 2.01
CA VAL A 31 6.43 9.46 2.40
C VAL A 31 7.06 8.56 3.47
N GLY A 32 8.30 8.11 3.29
CA GLY A 32 9.01 7.30 4.29
C GLY A 32 9.08 7.99 5.66
N ASP A 33 9.42 9.27 5.65
CA ASP A 33 9.47 10.14 6.82
C ASP A 33 8.09 10.32 7.49
N LEU A 34 7.03 10.47 6.69
CA LEU A 34 5.66 10.55 7.18
C LEU A 34 5.27 9.26 7.91
N LEU A 35 5.50 8.09 7.28
CA LEU A 35 5.16 6.80 7.88
C LEU A 35 5.95 6.55 9.17
N ALA A 36 7.25 6.86 9.19
CA ALA A 36 8.07 6.74 10.39
C ALA A 36 7.51 7.59 11.55
N ARG A 37 7.09 8.84 11.28
CA ARG A 37 6.45 9.71 12.28
C ARG A 37 5.09 9.20 12.74
N THR A 38 4.27 8.66 11.83
CA THR A 38 2.96 8.07 12.14
C THR A 38 3.13 6.93 13.15
N PHE A 39 4.05 6.00 12.87
CA PHE A 39 4.31 4.89 13.77
C PHE A 39 4.93 5.31 15.11
N ALA A 40 5.84 6.29 15.11
CA ALA A 40 6.44 6.80 16.35
C ALA A 40 5.41 7.40 17.31
N LYS A 41 4.27 7.89 16.78
CA LYS A 41 3.13 8.39 17.56
C LYS A 41 2.13 7.31 17.98
N GLY A 42 2.36 6.05 17.58
CA GLY A 42 1.45 4.94 17.86
C GLY A 42 0.25 4.85 16.92
N ASN A 43 0.25 5.61 15.82
CA ASN A 43 -0.80 5.57 14.79
C ASN A 43 -0.49 4.49 13.76
N LYS A 44 -1.47 4.19 12.90
CA LYS A 44 -1.39 3.11 11.93
C LYS A 44 -1.47 3.58 10.48
N VAL A 45 -1.15 2.65 9.60
CA VAL A 45 -1.29 2.81 8.16
C VAL A 45 -2.40 1.88 7.66
N ILE A 46 -3.34 2.42 6.89
CA ILE A 46 -4.39 1.67 6.20
C ILE A 46 -4.06 1.71 4.71
N ILE A 47 -4.06 0.56 4.04
CA ILE A 47 -3.61 0.43 2.65
C ILE A 47 -4.73 -0.20 1.83
N ALA A 48 -5.00 0.32 0.63
CA ALA A 48 -6.01 -0.23 -0.27
C ALA A 48 -5.52 -0.28 -1.73
N GLY A 49 -6.13 -1.18 -2.51
CA GLY A 49 -5.79 -1.33 -3.92
C GLY A 49 -6.69 -2.35 -4.60
N ASN A 50 -6.74 -2.32 -5.93
CA ASN A 50 -7.52 -3.27 -6.73
C ASN A 50 -6.61 -4.23 -7.51
N GLY A 51 -7.02 -5.48 -7.67
CA GLY A 51 -6.27 -6.47 -8.46
C GLY A 51 -4.84 -6.64 -7.97
N GLY A 52 -3.84 -6.45 -8.84
CA GLY A 52 -2.42 -6.52 -8.46
C GLY A 52 -2.05 -5.56 -7.33
N SER A 53 -2.63 -4.36 -7.30
CA SER A 53 -2.38 -3.39 -6.22
C SER A 53 -2.95 -3.84 -4.87
N LEU A 54 -3.94 -4.75 -4.85
CA LEU A 54 -4.39 -5.37 -3.59
C LEU A 54 -3.33 -6.36 -3.06
N CYS A 55 -2.62 -7.05 -3.95
CA CYS A 55 -1.48 -7.89 -3.60
C CYS A 55 -0.37 -7.03 -3.00
N ASP A 56 -0.04 -5.90 -3.63
CA ASP A 56 0.97 -4.96 -3.12
C ASP A 56 0.54 -4.35 -1.78
N ALA A 57 -0.73 -3.97 -1.62
CA ALA A 57 -1.27 -3.47 -0.35
C ALA A 57 -1.13 -4.50 0.78
N SER A 58 -1.47 -5.76 0.49
CA SER A 58 -1.39 -6.87 1.44
C SER A 58 0.07 -7.19 1.79
N HIS A 59 0.95 -7.25 0.79
CA HIS A 59 2.39 -7.45 1.00
C HIS A 59 2.98 -6.31 1.82
N PHE A 60 2.64 -5.06 1.53
CA PHE A 60 3.17 -3.92 2.30
C PHE A 60 2.70 -3.95 3.76
N ALA A 61 1.43 -4.28 4.02
CA ALA A 61 0.94 -4.48 5.38
C ALA A 61 1.64 -5.64 6.11
N GLU A 62 1.92 -6.74 5.42
CA GLU A 62 2.65 -7.89 5.95
C GLU A 62 4.08 -7.51 6.36
N GLU A 63 4.83 -6.79 5.52
CA GLU A 63 6.20 -6.35 5.81
C GLU A 63 6.27 -5.42 7.04
N LEU A 64 5.21 -4.65 7.30
CA LEU A 64 5.09 -3.76 8.44
C LEU A 64 4.72 -4.50 9.74
N THR A 65 3.72 -5.37 9.66
CA THR A 65 3.19 -6.14 10.80
C THR A 65 4.06 -7.33 11.20
N GLY A 66 4.73 -7.95 10.23
CA GLY A 66 5.67 -9.06 10.40
C GLY A 66 7.12 -8.58 10.40
N PHE A 67 7.91 -9.05 9.43
CA PHE A 67 9.36 -8.87 9.38
C PHE A 67 9.82 -8.46 8.00
N PHE A 68 10.43 -7.27 7.88
CA PHE A 68 10.98 -6.82 6.60
C PHE A 68 12.42 -7.28 6.34
N ARG A 69 13.40 -6.65 7.00
CA ARG A 69 14.83 -6.99 6.85
C ARG A 69 15.49 -7.44 8.14
N SER A 70 14.88 -7.11 9.27
CA SER A 70 15.39 -7.41 10.60
C SER A 70 14.23 -7.65 11.55
N TYR A 71 14.53 -8.36 12.63
CA TYR A 71 13.59 -8.46 13.75
C TYR A 71 13.46 -7.09 14.41
N ARG A 72 12.26 -6.54 14.40
CA ARG A 72 11.88 -5.29 15.08
C ARG A 72 10.49 -5.44 15.69
N GLN A 73 10.08 -4.45 16.46
CA GLN A 73 8.69 -4.35 16.89
C GLN A 73 7.76 -4.28 15.66
N ALA A 74 6.65 -5.01 15.72
CA ALA A 74 5.59 -4.96 14.72
C ALA A 74 5.04 -3.54 14.62
N LEU A 75 4.81 -3.07 13.39
CA LEU A 75 4.22 -1.76 13.12
C LEU A 75 2.74 -1.96 12.73
N PRO A 76 1.81 -1.18 13.28
CA PRO A 76 0.39 -1.37 13.02
C PRO A 76 0.04 -0.95 11.58
N ALA A 77 -0.25 -1.93 10.72
CA ALA A 77 -0.70 -1.69 9.35
C ALA A 77 -1.80 -2.68 8.97
N ILE A 78 -2.76 -2.25 8.14
CA ILE A 78 -3.87 -3.08 7.68
C ILE A 78 -4.11 -2.83 6.20
N ALA A 79 -4.15 -3.90 5.41
CA ALA A 79 -4.66 -3.85 4.05
C ALA A 79 -6.17 -4.08 4.06
N LEU A 80 -6.95 -3.27 3.34
CA LEU A 80 -8.40 -3.45 3.18
C LEU A 80 -8.68 -4.54 2.14
N SER A 81 -8.41 -5.79 2.52
CA SER A 81 -8.46 -6.96 1.64
C SER A 81 -9.37 -8.10 2.11
N GLU A 82 -10.10 -7.91 3.22
CA GLU A 82 -10.95 -8.96 3.80
C GLU A 82 -12.12 -9.28 2.85
N PRO A 83 -12.24 -10.52 2.35
CA PRO A 83 -13.23 -10.87 1.34
C PRO A 83 -14.68 -10.63 1.76
N GLY A 84 -15.03 -10.90 3.02
CA GLY A 84 -16.36 -10.67 3.56
C GLY A 84 -16.76 -9.18 3.50
N HIS A 85 -15.89 -8.28 3.93
CA HIS A 85 -16.07 -6.84 3.85
C HIS A 85 -16.21 -6.36 2.40
N LEU A 86 -15.28 -6.74 1.53
CA LEU A 86 -15.30 -6.33 0.12
C LEU A 86 -16.58 -6.79 -0.60
N THR A 87 -17.01 -8.03 -0.36
CA THR A 87 -18.22 -8.58 -1.00
C THR A 87 -19.50 -8.04 -0.40
N CYS A 88 -19.57 -7.87 0.92
CA CYS A 88 -20.73 -7.30 1.60
C CYS A 88 -20.97 -5.85 1.17
N VAL A 89 -19.96 -4.98 1.29
CA VAL A 89 -20.08 -3.56 0.91
C VAL A 89 -20.30 -3.43 -0.59
N GLY A 90 -19.56 -4.20 -1.39
CA GLY A 90 -19.70 -4.19 -2.85
C GLY A 90 -21.10 -4.59 -3.32
N ASN A 91 -21.75 -5.55 -2.65
CA ASN A 91 -23.11 -5.99 -2.97
C ASN A 91 -24.18 -5.00 -2.47
N ASP A 92 -24.04 -4.51 -1.24
CA ASP A 92 -25.12 -3.78 -0.56
C ASP A 92 -25.09 -2.27 -0.83
N ALA A 93 -23.91 -1.69 -1.08
CA ALA A 93 -23.72 -0.25 -1.26
C ALA A 93 -23.03 0.13 -2.59
N GLY A 94 -22.27 -0.78 -3.19
CA GLY A 94 -21.52 -0.55 -4.43
C GLY A 94 -20.02 -0.72 -4.26
N PHE A 95 -19.33 -1.10 -5.34
CA PHE A 95 -17.90 -1.40 -5.28
C PHE A 95 -17.04 -0.15 -5.02
N GLU A 96 -17.55 1.04 -5.36
CA GLU A 96 -16.94 2.34 -5.08
C GLU A 96 -16.80 2.65 -3.59
N GLU A 97 -17.59 1.99 -2.73
CA GLU A 97 -17.58 2.24 -1.28
C GLU A 97 -16.72 1.25 -0.48
N VAL A 98 -16.17 0.21 -1.12
CA VAL A 98 -15.52 -0.90 -0.39
C VAL A 98 -14.34 -0.43 0.46
N PHE A 99 -13.56 0.54 -0.01
CA PHE A 99 -12.44 1.09 0.75
C PHE A 99 -12.85 2.22 1.68
N SER A 100 -13.71 3.15 1.23
CA SER A 100 -14.16 4.26 2.08
C SER A 100 -14.87 3.76 3.33
N ARG A 101 -15.68 2.68 3.22
CA ARG A 101 -16.31 2.04 4.36
C ARG A 101 -15.32 1.37 5.30
N GLY A 102 -14.23 0.81 4.76
CA GLY A 102 -13.13 0.28 5.57
C GLY A 102 -12.36 1.38 6.30
N VAL A 103 -12.08 2.50 5.63
CA VAL A 103 -11.47 3.69 6.25
C VAL A 103 -12.37 4.28 7.33
N GLU A 104 -13.68 4.33 7.12
CA GLU A 104 -14.64 4.76 8.15
C GLU A 104 -14.60 3.86 9.38
N ALA A 105 -14.52 2.54 9.19
CA ALA A 105 -14.51 1.58 10.29
C ALA A 105 -13.20 1.58 11.09
N TYR A 106 -12.06 1.70 10.41
CA TYR A 106 -10.74 1.52 11.04
C TYR A 106 -9.98 2.82 11.25
N GLY A 107 -10.21 3.84 10.43
CA GLY A 107 -9.47 5.10 10.42
C GLY A 107 -9.65 5.91 11.70
N LYS A 108 -8.56 6.53 12.16
CA LYS A 108 -8.54 7.50 13.24
C LYS A 108 -7.78 8.75 12.81
N VAL A 109 -7.96 9.83 13.57
CA VAL A 109 -7.14 11.04 13.41
C VAL A 109 -5.67 10.65 13.50
N ASP A 110 -4.85 11.27 12.64
CA ASP A 110 -3.40 11.06 12.51
C ASP A 110 -2.93 9.68 12.00
N ASP A 111 -3.84 8.81 11.57
CA ASP A 111 -3.49 7.66 10.73
C ASP A 111 -3.17 8.09 9.29
N VAL A 112 -2.48 7.24 8.56
CA VAL A 112 -2.20 7.44 7.13
C VAL A 112 -2.98 6.44 6.30
N PHE A 113 -3.60 6.92 5.23
CA PHE A 113 -4.19 6.09 4.19
C PHE A 113 -3.29 6.08 2.95
N ILE A 114 -3.00 4.90 2.42
CA ILE A 114 -2.23 4.67 1.19
C ILE A 114 -3.12 3.96 0.18
#